data_AF-A0A0U5F013-F1
#
_entry.id   AF-A0A0U5F013-F1
#
_cell.length_a   1.000
_cell.length_b   1.000
_cell.length_c   1.000
_cell.angle_alpha   90.00
_cell.angle_beta   90.00
_cell.angle_gamma   90.00
#
_symmetry.space_group_name_H-M   'P 1'
#
loop_
_entity.id
_entity.type
_entity.pdbx_description
1 polymer ?
#
loop_
_entity_poly.entity_id
_entity_poly.type
_entity_poly.pdbx_seq_one_letter_code
_entity_poly.pdbx_strand_id
1 'polypeptide(L)' 'MAEELLTLQQVFSELNTQVARAGGNNAFARLHGRNKGTVSNWTNCNREVSDACLEALGLERVEMFRRKKPITPGRVKNG' A
#
# COMPACT_ATOMS: atom_id res chain seq x y z
N MET A 1 11.90 16.69 -4.52
CA MET A 1 12.16 15.58 -3.59
C MET A 1 11.70 14.33 -4.30
N ALA A 2 12.51 13.27 -4.40
CA ALA A 2 12.05 12.06 -5.06
C ALA A 2 10.80 11.56 -4.32
N GLU A 3 9.67 11.41 -5.01
CA GLU A 3 8.46 10.83 -4.43
C GLU A 3 8.82 9.44 -3.90
N GLU A 4 8.65 9.24 -2.60
CA GLU A 4 9.00 7.99 -1.94
C GLU A 4 7.98 6.92 -2.34
N LEU A 5 8.49 5.84 -2.92
CA LEU A 5 7.66 4.71 -3.34
C LEU A 5 7.27 3.90 -2.12
N LEU A 6 5.98 3.75 -1.90
CA LEU A 6 5.47 2.96 -0.80
C LEU A 6 5.29 1.50 -1.22
N THR A 7 5.82 0.59 -0.40
CA THR A 7 5.42 -0.81 -0.44
C THR A 7 3.97 -0.97 0.00
N LEU A 8 3.32 -2.07 -0.38
CA LEU A 8 1.95 -2.38 0.04
C LEU A 8 1.79 -2.37 1.58
N GLN A 9 2.83 -2.83 2.31
CA GLN A 9 2.85 -2.78 3.77
C GLN A 9 2.85 -1.35 4.32
N GLN A 10 3.62 -0.45 3.71
CA GLN A 10 3.64 0.96 4.08
C GLN A 10 2.27 1.62 3.82
N VAL A 11 1.62 1.30 2.69
CA VAL A 11 0.26 1.79 2.39
C VAL A 11 -0.73 1.38 3.48
N PHE A 12 -0.74 0.12 3.91
CA PHE A 12 -1.62 -0.32 5.00
C PHE A 12 -1.25 0.29 6.36
N SER A 13 0.04 0.55 6.61
CA SER A 13 0.49 1.24 7.81
C SER A 13 0.00 2.69 7.86
N GLU A 14 0.05 3.41 6.74
CA GLU A 14 -0.54 4.75 6.61
C GLU A 14 -2.04 4.72 6.80
N LEU A 15 -2.76 3.79 6.15
CA LEU A 15 -4.20 3.63 6.33
C LEU A 15 -4.57 3.50 7.81
N ASN A 16 -3.92 2.57 8.52
CA ASN A 16 -4.19 2.36 9.94
C ASN A 16 -3.87 3.61 10.78
N THR A 17 -2.80 4.33 10.44
CA THR A 17 -2.42 5.57 11.13
C THR A 17 -3.46 6.68 10.91
N GLN A 18 -3.90 6.89 9.67
CA GLN A 18 -4.91 7.91 9.36
C GLN A 18 -6.28 7.57 9.97
N VAL A 19 -6.68 6.30 9.92
CA VAL A 19 -7.91 5.82 10.59
C VAL A 19 -7.84 6.07 12.10
N ALA A 20 -6.70 5.76 12.74
CA ALA A 20 -6.52 6.01 14.17
C ALA A 20 -6.58 7.51 14.50
N ARG A 21 -5.92 8.36 13.70
CA ARG A 21 -5.95 9.83 13.86
C ARG A 21 -7.34 10.42 13.66
N ALA A 22 -8.14 9.84 12.77
CA ALA A 22 -9.53 10.25 12.58
C ALA A 22 -10.45 9.86 13.75
N GLY A 23 -10.03 8.95 14.64
CA GLY A 23 -10.87 8.42 15.72
C GLY A 23 -11.59 7.12 15.36
N GLY A 24 -11.08 6.38 14.36
CA GLY A 24 -11.56 5.06 13.95
C GLY A 24 -12.36 5.05 12.66
N ASN A 25 -12.79 3.84 12.24
CA ASN A 25 -13.36 3.61 10.91
C ASN A 25 -14.58 4.49 10.58
N ASN A 26 -15.45 4.76 11.56
CA ASN A 26 -16.63 5.61 11.37
C ASN A 26 -16.26 7.05 11.02
N ALA A 27 -15.31 7.61 11.77
CA ALA A 27 -14.91 9.00 11.59
C ALA A 27 -14.10 9.18 10.30
N PHE A 28 -13.19 8.25 10.02
CA PHE A 28 -12.46 8.22 8.75
C PHE A 28 -13.41 8.10 7.54
N ALA A 29 -14.39 7.19 7.60
CA ALA A 29 -15.39 7.03 6.55
C ALA A 29 -16.16 8.34 6.28
N ARG A 30 -16.55 9.07 7.34
CA ARG A 30 -17.24 10.37 7.21
C ARG A 30 -16.35 11.44 6.59
N LEU A 31 -15.07 11.51 6.96
CA LEU A 31 -14.11 12.48 6.43
C LEU A 31 -13.90 12.31 4.92
N HIS A 32 -13.85 11.08 4.43
CA HIS A 32 -13.56 10.76 3.04
C HIS A 32 -14.81 10.41 2.20
N GLY A 33 -16.02 10.61 2.74
CA GLY A 33 -17.27 10.32 2.02
C GLY A 33 -17.45 8.84 1.65
N ARG A 34 -16.95 7.92 2.47
CA ARG A 34 -17.01 6.47 2.23
C ARG A 34 -17.96 5.78 3.22
N ASN A 35 -18.32 4.53 2.93
CA ASN A 35 -19.08 3.69 3.87
C ASN A 35 -18.12 3.07 4.90
N LYS A 36 -18.53 2.98 6.17
CA LYS A 36 -17.79 2.26 7.23
C LYS A 36 -17.39 0.84 6.82
N GLY A 37 -18.29 0.10 6.16
CA GLY A 37 -18.02 -1.27 5.70
C GLY A 37 -16.87 -1.31 4.70
N THR A 38 -16.78 -0.33 3.81
CA THR A 38 -15.67 -0.16 2.87
C THR A 38 -14.35 0.05 3.62
N VAL A 39 -14.32 0.99 4.58
CA VAL A 39 -13.12 1.25 5.39
C VAL A 39 -12.71 0.03 6.20
N SER A 40 -13.67 -0.68 6.79
CA SER A 40 -13.40 -1.91 7.54
C SER A 40 -12.84 -3.02 6.65
N ASN A 41 -13.32 -3.15 5.41
CA ASN A 41 -12.75 -4.10 4.46
C ASN A 41 -11.31 -3.71 4.10
N TRP A 42 -11.01 -2.43 3.92
CA TRP A 42 -9.65 -1.97 3.67
C TRP A 42 -8.69 -2.31 4.83
N THR A 43 -9.10 -2.08 6.08
CA THR A 43 -8.25 -2.35 7.25
C THR A 43 -8.11 -3.84 7.58
N ASN A 44 -9.12 -4.66 7.25
CA ASN A 44 -9.16 -6.06 7.64
C ASN A 44 -8.71 -7.03 6.55
N CYS A 45 -8.98 -6.73 5.28
CA CYS A 45 -8.84 -7.74 4.23
C CYS A 45 -7.45 -7.82 3.62
N ASN A 46 -6.56 -6.82 3.79
CA ASN A 46 -5.11 -6.85 3.44
C ASN A 46 -4.71 -7.49 2.08
N ARG A 47 -5.65 -7.63 1.14
CA ARG A 47 -5.45 -8.44 -0.10
C ARG A 47 -5.25 -7.55 -1.31
N GLU A 48 -6.02 -6.48 -1.44
CA GLU A 48 -5.90 -5.50 -2.52
C GLU A 48 -6.25 -4.09 -2.03
N VAL A 49 -5.45 -3.12 -2.47
CA VAL A 49 -5.72 -1.70 -2.27
C VAL A 49 -6.44 -1.20 -3.51
N SER A 50 -7.70 -0.79 -3.35
CA SER A 50 -8.50 -0.17 -4.42
C SER A 50 -8.07 1.27 -4.69
N ASP A 51 -8.33 1.81 -5.87
CA ASP A 51 -8.03 3.21 -6.19
C ASP A 51 -8.74 4.20 -5.26
N ALA A 52 -9.98 3.90 -4.86
CA ALA A 52 -10.71 4.68 -3.86
C ALA A 52 -10.01 4.75 -2.48
N CYS A 53 -9.19 3.75 -2.15
CA CYS A 53 -8.37 3.73 -0.93
C CYS A 53 -7.13 4.62 -1.13
N LEU A 54 -6.46 4.50 -2.28
CA LEU A 54 -5.33 5.37 -2.64
C LEU A 54 -5.75 6.84 -2.64
N GLU A 55 -6.87 7.17 -3.28
CA GLU A 55 -7.46 8.52 -3.27
C GLU A 55 -7.70 9.03 -1.83
N ALA A 56 -8.23 8.19 -0.95
CA ALA A 56 -8.48 8.57 0.44
C ALA A 56 -7.18 8.83 1.21
N LEU A 57 -6.09 8.17 0.84
CA LEU A 57 -4.75 8.37 1.43
C LEU A 57 -3.95 9.49 0.76
N GLY A 58 -4.44 10.04 -0.37
CA GLY A 58 -3.69 10.99 -1.18
C GLY A 58 -2.54 10.34 -1.96
N LEU A 59 -2.65 9.05 -2.27
CA LEU A 59 -1.67 8.26 -3.00
C LEU A 59 -2.14 8.01 -4.43
N GLU A 60 -1.19 7.76 -5.32
CA GLU A 60 -1.45 7.28 -6.68
C GLU A 60 -0.74 5.93 -6.93
N ARG A 61 -1.23 5.19 -7.93
CA ARG A 61 -0.64 3.91 -8.33
C ARG A 61 0.37 4.15 -9.45
N VAL A 62 1.60 3.70 -9.25
CA VAL A 62 2.67 3.75 -10.26
C VAL A 62 3.17 2.35 -10.61
N GLU A 63 3.49 2.13 -11.89
CA GLU A 63 4.13 0.90 -12.36
C GLU A 63 5.65 1.12 -12.42
N MET A 64 6.43 0.14 -11.96
CA MET A 64 7.88 0.30 -11.81
C MET A 64 8.68 -0.90 -12.28
N PHE A 65 9.80 -0.62 -12.94
CA PHE A 65 10.73 -1.62 -13.45
C PHE A 65 12.10 -1.46 -12.78
N ARG A 66 12.74 -2.58 -12.42
CA ARG A 66 14.11 -2.59 -11.90
C ARG A 66 15.02 -3.47 -12.75
N ARG A 67 16.32 -3.15 -12.81
CA ARG A 67 17.32 -4.00 -13.47
C ARG A 67 17.43 -5.36 -12.76
N LYS A 68 17.55 -6.44 -13.54
CA LYS A 68 17.88 -7.78 -13.01
C LYS A 68 19.28 -7.74 -12.42
N LYS A 69 19.50 -8.36 -11.25
CA LYS A 69 20.87 -8.64 -10.77
C LYS A 69 21.53 -9.59 -11.79
N PRO A 70 22.78 -9.34 -12.21
CA PRO A 70 23.48 -10.28 -13.08
C PRO A 70 23.52 -11.66 -12.39
N ILE A 71 23.13 -12.70 -13.13
CA ILE A 71 23.29 -14.07 -12.69
C ILE A 71 24.77 -14.37 -12.83
N THR A 72 25.52 -14.39 -11.72
CA THR A 72 26.87 -14.96 -11.74
C THR A 72 26.71 -16.46 -12.02
N PRO A 73 27.20 -16.99 -13.15
CA PRO A 73 27.14 -18.42 -13.39
C PRO A 73 27.91 -19.11 -12.26
N GLY A 74 27.24 -20.01 -11.55
CA GLY A 74 27.90 -20.84 -10.55
C GLY A 74 29.07 -21.57 -11.21
N ARG A 75 30.25 -21.47 -10.62
CA ARG A 75 31.47 -22.16 -11.07
C ARG A 75 31.15 -23.66 -11.19
N VAL A 76 30.97 -24.15 -12.41
CA VAL A 76 30.80 -25.58 -12.68
C VAL A 76 32.11 -26.24 -12.25
N LYS A 77 32.09 -26.98 -11.13
CA LYS A 77 33.21 -27.84 -10.76
C LYS A 77 33.12 -29.06 -11.68
N ASN A 78 33.92 -29.06 -12.75
CA ASN A 78 34.27 -30.30 -13.43
C ASN A 78 35.28 -31.02 -12.54
N GLY A 79 34.87 -32.13 -11.96
CA GLY A 79 35.69 -33.06 -11.18
C GLY A 79 35.15 -34.46 -11.36
#